data_AF-A0A832H0N1-F1
#
_entry.id   AF-A0A832H0N1-F1
#
_cell.length_a   1.000
_cell.length_b   1.000
_cell.length_c   1.000
_cell.angle_alpha   90.00
_cell.angle_beta   90.00
_cell.angle_gamma   90.00
#
_symmetry.space_group_name_H-M   'P 1'
#
loop_
_entity.id
_entity.type
_entity.pdbx_description
1 polymer ?
#
loop_
_entity_poly.entity_id
_entity_poly.type
_entity_poly.pdbx_seq_one_letter_code
_entity_poly.pdbx_strand_id
1 'polypeptide(L)'
;MEIILALVVAVAVIFFGALISAGNERQRKAIDALREQVVFWAVQDLRIKRERLARDVRVDDPLRWLNNLVDKVGGYEFNLRVHEVFDEPRALVCITADNSGKVVFSPLSLSEIRQLNRKKRSRLSQYGDQHPLLALPRKIEAYEFSVLNSNILFDLELPLVWKSLTQQETGAMERLWMYQLS
;
A
#
# COMPACT_ATOMS: atom_id res chain seq x y z
N MET A 1 49.73 -33.08 -47.22
CA MET A 1 49.82 -31.90 -46.32
C MET A 1 48.46 -31.29 -46.02
N GLU A 2 47.57 -31.15 -47.01
CA GLU A 2 46.25 -30.52 -46.84
C GLU A 2 45.34 -31.21 -45.80
N ILE A 3 45.30 -32.55 -45.79
CA ILE A 3 44.47 -33.32 -44.83
C ILE A 3 44.91 -33.09 -43.37
N ILE A 4 46.22 -33.00 -43.14
CA ILE A 4 46.77 -32.77 -41.79
C ILE A 4 46.41 -31.35 -41.32
N LEU A 5 46.48 -30.37 -42.22
CA LEU A 5 46.15 -28.98 -41.92
C LEU A 5 44.64 -28.81 -41.65
N ALA A 6 43.78 -29.47 -42.44
CA ALA A 6 42.34 -29.49 -42.22
C ALA A 6 41.95 -30.12 -40.87
N LEU A 7 42.61 -31.23 -40.50
CA LEU A 7 42.39 -31.89 -39.21
C LEU A 7 42.76 -30.98 -38.03
N VAL A 8 43.90 -30.29 -38.11
CA VAL A 8 44.35 -29.36 -37.06
C VAL A 8 43.37 -28.20 -36.89
N VAL A 9 42.88 -27.61 -37.98
CA VAL A 9 41.88 -26.54 -37.94
C VAL A 9 40.57 -27.04 -37.32
N ALA A 10 40.10 -28.24 -37.71
CA ALA A 10 38.88 -28.82 -37.15
C ALA A 10 38.99 -29.04 -35.63
N VAL A 11 40.11 -29.58 -35.16
CA VAL A 11 40.37 -29.77 -33.72
C VAL A 11 40.42 -28.43 -32.99
N ALA A 12 41.09 -27.42 -33.55
CA ALA A 12 41.17 -26.09 -32.95
C ALA A 12 39.78 -25.44 -32.82
N VAL A 13 38.93 -25.49 -33.86
CA VAL A 13 37.58 -24.94 -33.83
C VAL A 13 36.72 -25.62 -32.76
N ILE A 14 36.77 -26.94 -32.66
CA ILE A 14 36.05 -27.69 -31.62
C ILE A 14 36.52 -27.28 -30.22
N PHE A 15 37.84 -27.17 -30.03
CA PHE A 15 38.43 -26.80 -28.75
C PHE A 15 38.04 -25.37 -28.34
N PHE A 16 38.14 -24.39 -29.25
CA PHE A 16 37.71 -23.02 -28.99
C PHE A 16 36.19 -22.94 -28.73
N GLY A 17 35.36 -23.68 -29.46
CA GLY A 17 33.92 -23.75 -29.23
C GLY A 17 33.58 -24.28 -27.84
N ALA A 18 34.26 -25.34 -27.40
CA ALA A 18 34.08 -25.88 -26.04
C ALA A 18 34.53 -24.89 -24.95
N LEU A 19 35.64 -24.18 -25.17
CA LEU A 19 36.20 -23.21 -24.23
C LEU A 19 35.30 -21.98 -24.07
N ILE A 20 34.75 -21.46 -25.18
CA ILE A 20 33.78 -20.35 -25.17
C ILE A 20 32.49 -20.79 -24.48
N SER A 21 31.97 -21.98 -24.77
CA SER A 21 30.76 -22.52 -24.15
C SER A 21 30.91 -22.65 -22.63
N ALA A 22 32.02 -23.23 -22.17
CA ALA A 22 32.33 -23.34 -20.74
C ALA A 22 32.52 -21.97 -20.06
N GLY A 23 33.12 -21.00 -20.76
CA GLY A 23 33.26 -19.62 -20.30
C GLY A 23 31.91 -18.93 -20.11
N ASN A 24 31.02 -19.02 -21.10
CA ASN A 24 29.69 -18.43 -21.07
C ASN A 24 28.86 -18.99 -19.90
N GLU A 25 28.93 -20.29 -19.65
CA GLU A 25 28.19 -20.92 -18.55
C GLU A 25 28.69 -20.44 -17.18
N ARG A 26 30.02 -20.28 -17.01
CA ARG A 26 30.59 -19.73 -15.77
C ARG A 26 30.19 -18.26 -15.57
N GLN A 27 30.24 -17.46 -16.64
CA GLN A 27 29.82 -16.06 -16.59
C GLN A 27 28.33 -15.93 -16.25
N ARG A 28 27.48 -16.75 -16.86
CA ARG A 28 26.05 -16.78 -16.57
C ARG A 28 25.80 -17.05 -15.09
N LYS A 29 26.42 -18.09 -14.52
CA LYS A 29 26.30 -18.40 -13.09
C LYS A 29 26.78 -17.26 -12.19
N ALA A 30 27.86 -16.59 -12.55
CA ALA A 30 28.36 -15.44 -11.80
C ALA A 30 27.37 -14.26 -11.84
N ILE A 31 26.76 -13.99 -13.00
CA ILE A 31 25.75 -12.93 -13.16
C ILE A 31 24.49 -13.26 -12.35
N ASP A 32 24.03 -14.51 -12.40
CA ASP A 32 22.84 -14.95 -11.66
C ASP A 32 23.06 -14.83 -10.14
N ALA A 33 24.22 -15.27 -9.64
CA ALA A 33 24.57 -15.12 -8.23
C ALA A 33 24.68 -13.65 -7.80
N LEU A 34 25.24 -12.78 -8.63
CA LEU A 34 25.30 -11.34 -8.37
C LEU A 34 23.90 -10.72 -8.33
N ARG A 35 23.02 -11.11 -9.25
CA ARG A 35 21.64 -10.62 -9.29
C ARG A 35 20.90 -10.94 -7.99
N GLU A 36 21.03 -12.17 -7.50
CA GLU A 36 20.42 -12.57 -6.23
C GLU A 36 20.96 -11.75 -5.05
N GLN A 37 22.28 -11.54 -4.98
CA GLN A 37 22.90 -10.72 -3.94
C GLN A 37 22.44 -9.27 -3.97
N VAL A 38 22.32 -8.67 -5.16
CA VAL A 38 21.84 -7.29 -5.33
C VAL A 38 20.40 -7.16 -4.89
N VAL A 39 19.54 -8.12 -5.24
CA VAL A 39 18.13 -8.12 -4.82
C VAL A 39 18.04 -8.22 -3.30
N PHE A 40 18.77 -9.16 -2.69
CA PHE A 40 18.78 -9.32 -1.24
C PHE A 40 19.27 -8.06 -0.53
N TRP A 41 20.38 -7.48 -1.03
CA TRP A 41 20.91 -6.23 -0.51
C TRP A 41 19.89 -5.09 -0.62
N ALA A 42 19.22 -4.93 -1.76
CA ALA A 42 18.22 -3.88 -1.96
C ALA A 42 17.04 -4.01 -0.99
N VAL A 43 16.57 -5.24 -0.72
CA VAL A 43 15.49 -5.49 0.25
C VAL A 43 15.94 -5.13 1.67
N GLN A 44 17.16 -5.52 2.06
CA GLN A 44 17.70 -5.17 3.38
C GLN A 44 17.94 -3.68 3.54
N ASP A 45 18.46 -3.01 2.51
CA ASP A 45 18.68 -1.57 2.51
C ASP A 45 17.35 -0.81 2.68
N LEU A 46 16.31 -1.19 1.93
CA LEU A 46 14.97 -0.63 2.11
C LEU A 46 14.43 -0.84 3.52
N ARG A 47 14.63 -2.03 4.08
CA ARG A 47 14.21 -2.35 5.45
C ARG A 47 14.92 -1.46 6.47
N ILE A 48 16.25 -1.34 6.40
CA ILE A 48 17.04 -0.51 7.31
C ILE A 48 16.64 0.96 7.20
N LYS A 49 16.47 1.47 5.97
CA LYS A 49 16.00 2.83 5.74
C LYS A 49 14.63 3.06 6.36
N ARG A 50 13.71 2.11 6.22
CA ARG A 50 12.38 2.19 6.83
C ARG A 50 12.41 2.13 8.35
N GLU A 51 13.24 1.27 8.95
CA GLU A 51 13.43 1.20 10.40
C GLU A 51 14.04 2.48 11.00
N ARG A 52 14.89 3.18 10.23
CA ARG A 52 15.38 4.51 10.61
C ARG A 52 14.26 5.53 10.56
N LEU A 53 13.55 5.60 9.44
CA LEU A 53 12.42 6.52 9.27
C LEU A 53 11.34 6.28 10.34
N ALA A 54 11.05 5.02 10.69
CA ALA A 54 10.09 4.64 11.72
C ALA A 54 10.37 5.26 13.10
N ARG A 55 11.64 5.50 13.44
CA ARG A 55 12.01 6.15 14.71
C ARG A 55 11.74 7.66 14.70
N ASP A 56 11.75 8.26 13.53
CA ASP A 56 11.66 9.70 13.34
C ASP A 56 10.30 10.14 12.78
N VAL A 57 9.36 9.21 12.52
CA VAL A 57 8.02 9.56 12.03
C VAL A 57 7.31 10.44 13.05
N ARG A 58 6.97 11.65 12.60
CA ARG A 58 6.11 12.59 13.30
C ARG A 58 5.14 13.17 12.30
N VAL A 59 3.90 13.38 12.72
CA VAL A 59 2.90 14.07 11.92
C VAL A 59 2.47 15.31 12.68
N ASP A 60 2.94 16.47 12.22
CA ASP A 60 2.71 17.75 12.90
C ASP A 60 1.26 18.24 12.75
N ASP A 61 0.66 18.01 11.57
CA ASP A 61 -0.74 18.37 11.27
C ASP A 61 -1.50 17.18 10.65
N PRO A 62 -2.24 16.43 11.48
CA PRO A 62 -3.01 15.25 11.07
C PRO A 62 -4.13 15.57 10.06
N LEU A 63 -4.75 16.74 10.17
CA LEU A 63 -5.83 17.15 9.26
C LEU A 63 -5.28 17.49 7.89
N ARG A 64 -4.16 18.22 7.86
CA ARG A 64 -3.46 18.51 6.60
C ARG A 64 -2.93 17.23 5.95
N TRP A 65 -2.43 16.28 6.73
CA TRP A 65 -2.01 14.98 6.20
C TRP A 65 -3.17 14.25 5.51
N LEU A 66 -4.35 14.24 6.15
CA LEU A 66 -5.55 13.59 5.57
C LEU A 66 -6.03 14.32 4.32
N ASN A 67 -6.04 15.66 4.31
CA ASN A 67 -6.37 16.45 3.13
C ASN A 67 -5.42 16.13 1.96
N ASN A 68 -4.10 16.20 2.19
CA ASN A 68 -3.11 15.89 1.16
C ASN A 68 -3.29 14.48 0.55
N LEU A 69 -3.71 13.52 1.37
CA LEU A 69 -3.97 12.16 0.93
C LEU A 69 -5.19 12.07 0.01
N VAL A 70 -6.25 12.81 0.34
CA VAL A 70 -7.49 12.82 -0.43
C VAL A 70 -7.33 13.64 -1.72
N ASP A 71 -6.60 14.76 -1.66
CA ASP A 71 -6.32 15.62 -2.81
C ASP A 71 -5.58 14.86 -3.92
N LYS A 72 -4.70 13.91 -3.56
CA LYS A 72 -4.01 13.03 -4.52
C LYS A 72 -4.97 12.15 -5.32
N VAL A 73 -6.10 11.76 -4.73
CA VAL A 73 -7.04 10.81 -5.34
C VAL A 73 -8.20 11.51 -6.00
N GLY A 74 -8.75 12.56 -5.39
CA GLY A 74 -9.84 13.33 -6.00
C GLY A 74 -9.36 14.37 -7.01
N GLY A 75 -8.11 14.87 -6.89
CA GLY A 75 -7.58 15.90 -7.79
C GLY A 75 -8.09 17.32 -7.50
N TYR A 76 -8.74 17.53 -6.36
CA TYR A 76 -9.24 18.83 -5.87
C TYR A 76 -9.05 18.92 -4.36
N GLU A 77 -8.93 20.15 -3.83
CA GLU A 77 -8.76 20.39 -2.39
C GLU A 77 -10.09 20.20 -1.65
N PHE A 78 -10.22 19.14 -0.85
CA PHE A 78 -11.48 18.86 -0.13
C PHE A 78 -11.68 19.72 1.11
N ASN A 79 -10.60 20.32 1.65
CA ASN A 79 -10.61 21.14 2.86
C ASN A 79 -11.46 20.52 3.98
N LEU A 80 -11.16 19.26 4.31
CA LEU A 80 -11.94 18.42 5.22
C LEU A 80 -11.94 18.97 6.64
N ARG A 81 -13.11 18.90 7.28
CA ARG A 81 -13.29 19.10 8.72
C ARG A 81 -13.85 17.82 9.33
N VAL A 82 -13.29 17.40 10.46
CA VAL A 82 -13.85 16.27 11.22
C VAL A 82 -15.21 16.69 11.78
N HIS A 83 -16.23 15.88 11.49
CA HIS A 83 -17.58 16.09 11.99
C HIS A 83 -17.90 15.11 13.12
N GLU A 84 -17.70 13.81 12.87
CA GLU A 84 -18.03 12.75 13.83
C GLU A 84 -16.97 11.64 13.80
N VAL A 85 -16.77 11.02 14.96
CA VAL A 85 -15.91 9.85 15.14
C VAL A 85 -16.75 8.72 15.71
N PHE A 86 -16.58 7.52 15.16
CA PHE A 86 -17.27 6.31 15.60
C PHE A 86 -16.26 5.20 15.89
N ASP A 87 -16.58 4.39 16.90
CA ASP A 87 -15.64 3.42 17.47
C ASP A 87 -15.95 2.00 16.98
N GLU A 88 -17.24 1.70 16.81
CA GLU A 88 -17.73 0.35 16.48
C GLU A 88 -18.79 0.35 15.35
N PRO A 89 -18.40 0.10 14.09
CA PRO A 89 -17.04 -0.03 13.54
C PRO A 89 -16.30 1.30 13.37
N ARG A 90 -14.99 1.32 13.65
CA ARG A 90 -14.12 2.51 13.50
C ARG A 90 -14.38 3.27 12.20
N ALA A 91 -14.87 4.50 12.33
CA ALA A 91 -15.12 5.39 11.22
C ALA A 91 -14.86 6.84 11.61
N LEU A 92 -14.25 7.57 10.70
CA LEU A 92 -14.08 9.01 10.80
C LEU A 92 -14.93 9.66 9.72
N VAL A 93 -15.85 10.51 10.12
CA VAL A 93 -16.71 11.26 9.22
C VAL A 93 -16.16 12.66 9.08
N CYS A 94 -15.83 13.03 7.85
CA CYS A 94 -15.43 14.37 7.49
C CYS A 94 -16.46 15.00 6.56
N ILE A 95 -16.56 16.32 6.63
CA ILE A 95 -17.38 17.12 5.71
C ILE A 95 -16.45 18.09 4.98
N THR A 96 -16.73 18.33 3.70
CA THR A 96 -16.03 19.36 2.92
C THR A 96 -16.33 20.77 3.46
N ALA A 97 -15.41 21.72 3.29
CA ALA A 97 -15.61 23.09 3.79
C ALA A 97 -16.91 23.74 3.26
N ASP A 98 -17.31 23.39 2.04
CA ASP A 98 -18.52 23.88 1.37
C ASP A 98 -19.80 23.15 1.80
N ASN A 99 -19.70 22.19 2.74
CA ASN A 99 -20.80 21.34 3.19
C ASN A 99 -21.50 20.57 2.05
N SER A 100 -20.81 20.42 0.92
CA SER A 100 -21.32 19.87 -0.34
C SER A 100 -21.21 18.35 -0.43
N GLY A 101 -20.37 17.73 0.40
CA GLY A 101 -20.17 16.29 0.39
C GLY A 101 -19.70 15.76 1.74
N LYS A 102 -20.13 14.54 2.07
CA LYS A 102 -19.73 13.82 3.28
C LYS A 102 -18.75 12.73 2.88
N VAL A 103 -17.59 12.70 3.52
CA VAL A 103 -16.54 11.71 3.26
C VAL A 103 -16.36 10.87 4.51
N VAL A 104 -16.42 9.55 4.36
CA VAL A 104 -16.25 8.62 5.49
C VAL A 104 -14.98 7.83 5.31
N PHE A 105 -14.11 7.86 6.32
CA PHE A 105 -12.89 7.07 6.37
C PHE A 105 -13.07 5.88 7.30
N SER A 106 -12.59 4.70 6.89
CA SER A 106 -12.59 3.51 7.75
C SER A 106 -11.46 2.56 7.36
N PRO A 107 -10.85 1.82 8.30
CA PRO A 107 -9.96 0.72 7.95
C PRO A 107 -10.68 -0.44 7.24
N LEU A 108 -12.01 -0.53 7.34
CA LEU A 108 -12.77 -1.63 6.76
C LEU A 108 -13.05 -1.37 5.28
N SER A 109 -12.90 -2.42 4.49
CA SER A 109 -13.30 -2.46 3.08
C SER A 109 -14.81 -2.62 2.90
N LEU A 110 -15.31 -2.30 1.70
CA LEU A 110 -16.73 -2.39 1.40
C LEU A 110 -17.30 -3.81 1.56
N SER A 111 -16.49 -4.84 1.26
CA SER A 111 -16.87 -6.25 1.46
C SER A 111 -17.03 -6.59 2.94
N GLU A 112 -16.12 -6.15 3.79
CA GLU A 112 -16.16 -6.34 5.24
C GLU A 112 -17.34 -5.61 5.88
N ILE A 113 -17.59 -4.37 5.46
CA ILE A 113 -18.76 -3.59 5.90
C ILE A 113 -20.06 -4.31 5.51
N ARG A 114 -20.16 -4.83 4.28
CA ARG A 114 -21.33 -5.60 3.83
C ARG A 114 -21.51 -6.88 4.63
N GLN A 115 -20.43 -7.56 5.00
CA GLN A 115 -20.49 -8.74 5.85
C GLN A 115 -20.95 -8.39 7.27
N LEU A 116 -20.46 -7.29 7.84
CA LEU A 116 -20.89 -6.77 9.13
C LEU A 116 -22.40 -6.46 9.14
N ASN A 117 -22.88 -5.79 8.09
CA ASN A 117 -24.31 -5.50 7.87
C ASN A 117 -25.18 -6.77 7.81
N ARG A 118 -24.67 -7.86 7.22
CA ARG A 118 -25.39 -9.15 7.19
C ARG A 118 -25.48 -9.80 8.57
N LYS A 119 -24.44 -9.68 9.40
CA LYS A 119 -24.40 -10.24 10.76
C LYS A 119 -25.28 -9.44 11.74
N LYS A 120 -25.31 -8.11 11.63
CA LYS A 120 -26.11 -7.22 12.50
C LYS A 120 -27.61 -7.13 12.14
N ARG A 121 -28.12 -7.95 11.21
CA ARG A 121 -29.51 -7.93 10.71
C ARG A 121 -30.57 -8.58 11.63
N SER A 122 -30.22 -8.92 12.87
CA SER A 122 -31.23 -9.35 13.86
C SER A 122 -32.21 -8.20 14.13
N ARG A 123 -33.52 -8.48 14.14
CA ARG A 123 -34.62 -7.50 14.02
C ARG A 123 -34.66 -6.36 15.05
N LEU A 124 -33.89 -6.43 16.14
CA LEU A 124 -33.84 -5.43 17.22
C LEU A 124 -32.76 -4.35 17.04
N SER A 125 -31.72 -4.58 16.22
CA SER A 125 -30.62 -3.63 16.01
C SER A 125 -30.83 -2.65 14.86
N GLN A 126 -31.94 -2.76 14.12
CA GLN A 126 -32.27 -1.86 13.01
C GLN A 126 -32.67 -0.44 13.45
N TYR A 127 -32.98 -0.24 14.74
CA TYR A 127 -33.53 1.02 15.25
C TYR A 127 -32.57 1.82 16.15
N GLY A 128 -31.37 1.30 16.46
CA GLY A 128 -30.48 1.90 17.48
C GLY A 128 -29.28 2.68 16.95
N ASP A 129 -28.59 2.16 15.92
CA ASP A 129 -27.29 2.72 15.50
C ASP A 129 -27.35 3.32 14.10
N GLN A 130 -27.45 4.65 13.99
CA GLN A 130 -27.24 5.39 12.74
C GLN A 130 -25.75 5.44 12.38
N HIS A 131 -25.09 4.29 12.34
CA HIS A 131 -23.67 4.24 12.02
C HIS A 131 -23.45 4.50 10.53
N PRO A 132 -22.61 5.48 10.13
CA PRO A 132 -22.48 5.92 8.73
C PRO A 132 -22.04 4.78 7.80
N LEU A 133 -21.19 3.88 8.27
CA LEU A 133 -20.76 2.69 7.52
C LEU A 133 -21.89 1.69 7.24
N LEU A 134 -22.91 1.59 8.10
CA LEU A 134 -24.04 0.68 7.90
C LEU A 134 -25.06 1.26 6.91
N ALA A 135 -25.12 2.59 6.81
CA ALA A 135 -26.01 3.35 5.93
C ALA A 135 -25.42 3.61 4.52
N LEU A 136 -24.27 3.04 4.16
CA LEU A 136 -23.63 3.30 2.87
C LEU A 136 -24.49 2.80 1.68
N PRO A 137 -24.63 3.60 0.61
CA PRO A 137 -25.26 3.20 -0.64
C PRO A 137 -24.61 1.97 -1.28
N ARG A 138 -25.38 1.20 -2.07
CA ARG A 138 -24.85 0.01 -2.78
C ARG A 138 -23.80 0.35 -3.83
N LYS A 139 -23.95 1.50 -4.49
CA LYS A 139 -23.02 2.06 -5.47
C LYS A 139 -22.42 3.30 -4.84
N ILE A 140 -21.26 3.14 -4.21
CA ILE A 140 -20.49 4.24 -3.63
C ILE A 140 -19.09 4.18 -4.21
N GLU A 141 -18.50 5.34 -4.46
CA GLU A 141 -17.10 5.46 -4.84
C GLU A 141 -16.25 5.24 -3.60
N ALA A 142 -15.41 4.21 -3.67
CA ALA A 142 -14.54 3.80 -2.58
C ALA A 142 -13.09 3.83 -3.06
N TYR A 143 -12.24 4.49 -2.28
CA TYR A 143 -10.82 4.64 -2.59
C TYR A 143 -10.00 4.00 -1.48
N GLU A 144 -9.08 3.11 -1.86
CA GLU A 144 -8.14 2.47 -0.93
C GLU A 144 -6.87 3.31 -0.84
N PHE A 145 -6.37 3.49 0.37
CA PHE A 145 -5.08 4.07 0.68
C PHE A 145 -4.21 3.05 1.41
N SER A 146 -2.99 2.90 0.95
CA SER A 146 -2.00 1.96 1.45
C SER A 146 -0.59 2.48 1.21
N VAL A 147 0.40 1.77 1.74
CA VAL A 147 1.83 2.04 1.50
C VAL A 147 2.17 2.06 0.00
N LEU A 148 1.43 1.32 -0.82
CA LEU A 148 1.71 1.19 -2.25
C LEU A 148 1.24 2.38 -3.10
N ASN A 149 0.22 3.12 -2.64
CA ASN A 149 -0.40 4.18 -3.45
C ASN A 149 -0.34 5.57 -2.81
N SER A 150 -0.06 5.67 -1.50
CA SER A 150 -0.14 6.94 -0.76
C SER A 150 1.24 7.48 -0.40
N ASN A 151 1.99 6.71 0.38
CA ASN A 151 3.33 7.05 0.87
C ASN A 151 4.04 5.81 1.43
N ILE A 152 5.37 5.76 1.37
CA ILE A 152 6.18 4.65 1.92
C ILE A 152 6.08 4.50 3.45
N LEU A 153 5.70 5.58 4.13
CA LEU A 153 5.51 5.63 5.59
C LEU A 153 4.03 5.62 5.99
N PHE A 154 3.11 5.38 5.05
CA PHE A 154 1.68 5.49 5.29
C PHE A 154 1.20 4.65 6.49
N ASP A 155 1.68 3.42 6.62
CA ASP A 155 1.32 2.52 7.73
C ASP A 155 1.88 2.93 9.09
N LEU A 156 2.92 3.77 9.11
CA LEU A 156 3.51 4.33 10.32
C LEU A 156 2.86 5.67 10.69
N GLU A 157 2.52 6.48 9.69
CA GLU A 157 1.86 7.78 9.84
C GLU A 157 0.37 7.61 10.21
N LEU A 158 -0.32 6.65 9.59
CA LEU A 158 -1.77 6.47 9.73
C LEU A 158 -2.19 6.24 11.20
N PRO A 159 -1.57 5.35 11.99
CA PRO A 159 -1.94 5.19 13.41
C PRO A 159 -1.74 6.48 14.23
N LEU A 160 -0.70 7.26 13.93
CA LEU A 160 -0.42 8.52 14.61
C LEU A 160 -1.49 9.57 14.29
N VAL A 161 -1.82 9.70 12.99
CA VAL A 161 -2.88 10.58 12.50
C VAL A 161 -4.22 10.18 13.09
N TRP A 162 -4.55 8.89 13.03
CA TRP A 162 -5.81 8.38 13.53
C TRP A 162 -5.95 8.64 15.02
N LYS A 163 -4.90 8.35 15.81
CA LYS A 163 -4.87 8.65 17.25
C LYS A 163 -5.04 10.14 17.52
N SER A 164 -4.41 11.01 16.74
CA SER A 164 -4.55 12.46 16.93
C SER A 164 -5.94 12.99 16.56
N LEU A 165 -6.61 12.40 15.56
CA LEU A 165 -7.93 12.85 15.09
C LEU A 165 -9.08 12.27 15.92
N THR A 166 -8.93 11.02 16.37
CA THR A 166 -10.00 10.27 17.07
C THR A 166 -9.76 10.14 18.57
N GLN A 167 -8.58 10.51 19.06
CA GLN A 167 -8.10 10.26 20.42
C GLN A 167 -8.04 8.77 20.81
N GLN A 168 -8.13 7.86 19.83
CA GLN A 168 -8.14 6.42 20.06
C GLN A 168 -6.79 5.80 19.76
N GLU A 169 -6.36 4.90 20.65
CA GLU A 169 -5.22 4.06 20.37
C GLU A 169 -5.61 2.94 19.41
N THR A 170 -5.05 3.01 18.21
CA THR A 170 -5.16 1.96 17.21
C THR A 170 -3.83 1.23 17.10
N GLY A 171 -3.88 -0.09 16.91
CA GLY A 171 -2.71 -0.87 16.54
C GLY A 171 -2.21 -0.52 15.13
N ALA A 172 -1.35 -1.38 14.58
CA ALA A 172 -0.88 -1.22 13.21
C ALA A 172 -2.07 -1.18 12.23
N MET A 173 -2.16 -0.10 11.44
CA MET A 173 -3.15 0.08 10.38
C MET A 173 -2.41 0.18 9.06
N GLU A 174 -2.60 -0.80 8.18
CA GLU A 174 -1.90 -0.85 6.90
C GLU A 174 -2.68 -0.17 5.77
N ARG A 175 -3.99 0.03 5.99
CA ARG A 175 -4.94 0.47 4.96
C ARG A 175 -5.98 1.41 5.53
N LEU A 176 -6.41 2.35 4.71
CA LEU A 176 -7.54 3.22 4.98
C LEU A 176 -8.43 3.29 3.74
N TRP A 177 -9.73 3.17 3.92
CA TRP A 177 -10.71 3.34 2.86
C TRP A 177 -11.42 4.68 3.03
N MET A 178 -11.62 5.37 1.92
CA MET A 178 -12.46 6.55 1.82
C MET A 178 -13.71 6.23 1.03
N TYR A 179 -14.85 6.64 1.56
CA TYR A 179 -16.16 6.50 0.95
C TYR A 179 -16.75 7.88 0.74
N GLN A 180 -17.00 8.26 -0.51
CA GLN A 180 -17.59 9.55 -0.85
C GLN A 180 -19.11 9.42 -0.95
N LEU A 181 -19.83 10.11 -0.06
CA LEU A 181 -21.28 10.23 -0.09
C LEU A 181 -21.64 11.52 -0.82
N SER A 182 -22.18 11.38 -2.03
CA SER A 182 -22.80 12.45 -2.81
C SER A 182 -24.28 12.62 -2.50
#